data_AF-A0A2V9F6I8-F1
#
_entry.id   AF-A0A2V9F6I8-F1
#
_cell.length_a   1.000
_cell.length_b   1.000
_cell.length_c   1.000
_cell.angle_alpha   90.00
_cell.angle_beta   90.00
_cell.angle_gamma   90.00
#
_symmetry.space_group_name_H-M   'P 1'
#
loop_
_entity.id
_entity.type
_entity.pdbx_description
1 polymer ?
#
loop_
_entity_poly.entity_id
_entity_poly.type
_entity_poly.pdbx_seq_one_letter_code
_entity_poly.pdbx_strand_id
1 'polypeptide(L)'
;ISGTPTLSGTSTFTIQVNDNAGGSASAGLTINIGTTLMPSFGHVAIVVLENTNYASMVGSASMPYFNSLINQYGLATQYYANTHPSIGNYFMMTTGQVLTNDDSQTPSSFPVSGDNVVRELLAAGKTWKSYAEDLPSVGYTGGNTGNYAVRHNPLAYMTDVQNSSAQKQNLVPFTQFVSDLAGGNLPNYSFIVPNLCNDGHNCPLTTVDPWLQTNIDPLIKNPTFQTDGLLIIACDESENDNTNGGGRIPAIIISPAFSRAGYQSTTLYQHQSVLRLMLEGLGVKTLPGAAATAPAMWEFF
;
A
#
# COMPACT_ATOMS: atom_id res chain seq x y z
N ILE A 1 -19.21 31.77 11.61
CA ILE A 1 -19.71 30.77 10.65
C ILE A 1 -18.61 29.74 10.47
N SER A 2 -18.89 28.47 10.74
CA SER A 2 -17.96 27.35 10.47
C SER A 2 -18.71 26.26 9.72
N GLY A 3 -18.07 25.66 8.74
CA GLY A 3 -18.58 24.53 7.96
C GLY A 3 -17.42 23.80 7.29
N THR A 4 -17.61 22.53 6.97
CA THR A 4 -16.62 21.69 6.30
C THR A 4 -17.10 21.43 4.87
N PRO A 5 -16.58 22.15 3.86
CA PRO A 5 -17.04 21.98 2.49
C PRO A 5 -16.67 20.60 1.96
N THR A 6 -17.55 20.02 1.16
CA THR A 6 -17.34 18.71 0.51
C THR A 6 -16.51 18.82 -0.77
N LEU A 7 -16.22 20.04 -1.24
CA LEU A 7 -15.46 20.32 -2.46
C LEU A 7 -14.50 21.47 -2.21
N SER A 8 -13.34 21.42 -2.86
CA SER A 8 -12.43 22.55 -2.99
C SER A 8 -13.07 23.66 -3.83
N GLY A 9 -12.59 24.89 -3.65
CA GLY A 9 -13.09 26.04 -4.41
C GLY A 9 -13.01 27.36 -3.66
N THR A 10 -13.48 28.40 -4.33
CA THR A 10 -13.58 29.75 -3.78
C THR A 10 -14.98 29.97 -3.25
N SER A 11 -15.10 30.26 -1.96
CA SER A 11 -16.35 30.71 -1.36
C SER A 11 -16.27 32.21 -1.12
N THR A 12 -17.20 32.95 -1.70
CA THR A 12 -17.29 34.41 -1.58
C THR A 12 -18.54 34.76 -0.80
N PHE A 13 -18.41 35.60 0.22
CA PHE A 13 -19.56 36.08 1.00
C PHE A 13 -19.39 37.55 1.37
N THR A 14 -20.52 38.22 1.57
CA THR A 14 -20.55 39.63 1.98
C THR A 14 -20.91 39.70 3.45
N ILE A 15 -20.03 40.29 4.25
CA ILE A 15 -20.33 40.64 5.64
C ILE A 15 -20.96 42.03 5.62
N GLN A 16 -22.20 42.15 6.10
CA GLN A 16 -22.90 43.42 6.25
C GLN A 16 -23.17 43.69 7.73
N VAL A 17 -22.91 44.92 8.17
CA VAL A 17 -23.21 45.41 9.51
C VAL A 17 -24.13 46.62 9.38
N ASN A 18 -25.23 46.60 10.13
CA ASN A 18 -26.18 47.71 10.21
C ASN A 18 -26.16 48.28 11.62
N ASP A 19 -26.29 49.60 11.74
CA ASP A 19 -26.51 50.26 13.01
C ASP A 19 -28.00 50.59 13.24
N ASN A 20 -28.32 51.01 14.46
CA ASN A 20 -29.69 51.37 14.84
C ASN A 20 -30.17 52.70 14.24
N ALA A 21 -29.27 53.49 13.65
CA ALA A 21 -29.60 54.75 12.98
C ALA A 21 -29.89 54.55 11.48
N GLY A 22 -29.85 53.31 10.99
CA GLY A 22 -30.10 52.97 9.59
C GLY A 22 -28.85 53.05 8.70
N GLY A 23 -27.67 53.25 9.28
CA GLY A 23 -26.40 53.14 8.58
C GLY A 23 -26.07 51.68 8.28
N SER A 24 -25.47 51.41 7.12
CA SER A 24 -24.99 50.08 6.74
C SER A 24 -23.60 50.15 6.13
N ALA A 25 -22.75 49.20 6.49
CA ALA A 25 -21.45 48.97 5.86
C ALA A 25 -21.33 47.51 5.44
N SER A 26 -20.67 47.24 4.32
CA SER A 26 -20.43 45.88 3.83
C SER A 26 -19.00 45.69 3.35
N ALA A 27 -18.44 44.51 3.62
CA ALA A 27 -17.15 44.08 3.10
C ALA A 27 -17.26 42.67 2.52
N GLY A 28 -16.62 42.44 1.37
CA GLY A 28 -16.47 41.09 0.82
C GLY A 28 -15.39 40.32 1.57
N LEU A 29 -15.65 39.05 1.85
CA LEU A 29 -14.64 38.09 2.31
C LEU A 29 -14.62 36.91 1.33
N THR A 30 -13.41 36.62 0.86
CA THR A 30 -13.14 35.48 -0.01
C THR A 30 -12.35 34.45 0.80
N ILE A 31 -12.86 33.22 0.89
CA ILE A 31 -12.13 32.07 1.43
C ILE A 31 -11.81 31.13 0.28
N ASN A 32 -10.53 30.84 0.10
CA ASN A 32 -10.06 29.85 -0.87
C ASN A 32 -9.74 28.55 -0.15
N ILE A 33 -10.40 27.47 -0.55
CA ILE A 33 -9.97 26.11 -0.23
C ILE A 33 -9.22 25.61 -1.46
N GLY A 34 -7.90 25.60 -1.36
CA GLY A 34 -7.05 25.04 -2.41
C GLY A 34 -7.40 23.58 -2.64
N THR A 35 -7.41 23.16 -3.90
CA THR A 35 -7.24 21.73 -4.22
C THR A 35 -5.86 21.34 -3.72
N THR A 36 -5.76 20.48 -2.70
CA THR A 36 -4.56 19.65 -2.58
C THR A 36 -4.55 18.78 -3.82
N LEU A 37 -3.73 19.13 -4.82
CA LEU A 37 -3.48 18.24 -5.95
C LEU A 37 -2.85 16.99 -5.35
N MET A 38 -3.64 15.93 -5.24
CA MET A 38 -3.12 14.64 -4.79
C MET A 38 -2.01 14.25 -5.75
N PRO A 39 -0.82 13.84 -5.26
CA PRO A 39 0.22 13.33 -6.12
C PRO A 39 -0.33 12.24 -7.03
N SER A 40 -0.02 12.34 -8.33
CA SER A 40 -0.24 11.25 -9.26
C SER A 40 1.04 10.43 -9.29
N PHE A 41 0.93 9.14 -8.99
CA PHE A 41 2.06 8.23 -9.08
C PHE A 41 2.06 7.51 -10.43
N GLY A 42 3.24 7.37 -11.02
CA GLY A 42 3.45 6.56 -12.23
C GLY A 42 3.69 5.09 -11.88
N HIS A 43 4.35 4.87 -10.74
CA HIS A 43 4.74 3.56 -10.25
C HIS A 43 4.46 3.43 -8.76
N VAL A 44 3.70 2.40 -8.39
CA VAL A 44 3.37 2.06 -7.03
C VAL A 44 3.88 0.65 -6.73
N ALA A 45 4.56 0.50 -5.60
CA ALA A 45 5.06 -0.78 -5.10
C ALA A 45 4.63 -1.00 -3.66
N ILE A 46 4.31 -2.24 -3.32
CA ILE A 46 4.14 -2.69 -1.93
C ILE A 46 5.05 -3.89 -1.69
N VAL A 47 5.81 -3.84 -0.58
CA VAL A 47 6.56 -4.98 -0.03
C VAL A 47 5.84 -5.41 1.24
N VAL A 48 5.41 -6.67 1.28
CA VAL A 48 4.75 -7.24 2.45
C VAL A 48 5.72 -8.13 3.20
N LEU A 49 6.02 -7.76 4.43
CA LEU A 49 6.80 -8.54 5.41
C LEU A 49 5.85 -9.31 6.32
N GLU A 50 6.39 -10.19 7.16
CA GLU A 50 5.60 -11.14 7.93
C GLU A 50 5.64 -10.88 9.44
N ASN A 51 4.50 -11.14 10.09
CA ASN A 51 4.37 -11.56 11.50
C ASN A 51 5.21 -10.78 12.53
N THR A 52 5.15 -9.44 12.51
CA THR A 52 6.01 -8.63 13.38
C THR A 52 5.26 -7.51 14.09
N ASN A 53 5.35 -7.52 15.43
CA ASN A 53 4.85 -6.45 16.28
C ASN A 53 5.51 -5.10 15.92
N TYR A 54 4.73 -4.01 15.90
CA TYR A 54 5.23 -2.65 15.67
C TYR A 54 6.49 -2.32 16.50
N ALA A 55 6.47 -2.64 17.79
CA ALA A 55 7.56 -2.33 18.72
C ALA A 55 8.83 -3.17 18.49
N SER A 56 8.75 -4.28 17.75
CA SER A 56 9.90 -5.11 17.41
C SER A 56 10.75 -4.53 16.28
N MET A 57 10.15 -3.71 15.40
CA MET A 57 10.85 -3.07 14.26
C MET A 57 11.09 -1.57 14.46
N VAL A 58 10.08 -0.82 14.89
CA VAL A 58 10.19 0.64 15.01
C VAL A 58 11.05 1.00 16.23
N GLY A 59 12.15 1.71 15.99
CA GLY A 59 13.17 2.05 16.99
C GLY A 59 14.15 0.91 17.29
N SER A 60 14.02 -0.24 16.62
CA SER A 60 14.85 -1.43 16.89
C SER A 60 16.23 -1.35 16.25
N ALA A 61 17.28 -1.69 17.02
CA ALA A 61 18.65 -1.79 16.51
C ALA A 61 18.85 -2.96 15.53
N SER A 62 17.90 -3.91 15.46
CA SER A 62 17.92 -5.01 14.49
C SER A 62 17.42 -4.62 13.11
N MET A 63 16.80 -3.43 12.97
CA MET A 63 16.25 -2.91 11.72
C MET A 63 16.79 -1.49 11.37
N PRO A 64 18.12 -1.27 11.34
CA PRO A 64 18.69 0.05 11.16
C PRO A 64 18.34 0.70 9.81
N TYR A 65 18.29 -0.05 8.72
CA TYR A 65 17.92 0.47 7.41
C TYR A 65 16.45 0.89 7.37
N PHE A 66 15.53 0.05 7.82
CA PHE A 66 14.11 0.38 7.93
C PHE A 66 13.87 1.64 8.77
N ASN A 67 14.55 1.77 9.92
CA ASN A 67 14.44 2.96 10.76
C ASN A 67 15.07 4.21 10.11
N SER A 68 16.09 4.04 9.25
CA SER A 68 16.62 5.16 8.46
C SER A 68 15.61 5.70 7.44
N LEU A 69 14.72 4.84 6.92
CA LEU A 69 13.65 5.23 6.01
C LEU A 69 12.55 6.00 6.76
N ILE A 70 12.21 5.61 7.99
CA ILE A 70 11.26 6.34 8.85
C ILE A 70 11.69 7.80 9.01
N ASN A 71 12.98 8.05 9.24
CA ASN A 71 13.51 9.41 9.42
C ASN A 71 13.47 10.25 8.13
N GLN A 72 13.46 9.60 6.96
CA GLN A 72 13.48 10.26 5.66
C GLN A 72 12.09 10.44 5.06
N TYR A 73 11.13 9.59 5.42
CA TYR A 73 9.83 9.50 4.76
C TYR A 73 8.69 9.48 5.79
N GLY A 74 7.63 8.74 5.53
CA GLY A 74 6.44 8.69 6.36
C GLY A 74 6.29 7.38 7.16
N LEU A 75 5.82 7.48 8.41
CA LEU A 75 5.44 6.34 9.25
C LEU A 75 3.98 6.45 9.69
N ALA A 76 3.20 5.40 9.44
CA ALA A 76 1.86 5.24 9.99
C ALA A 76 1.97 4.65 11.41
N THR A 77 1.98 5.50 12.43
CA THR A 77 2.22 5.02 13.80
C THR A 77 1.07 4.17 14.32
N GLN A 78 -0.17 4.41 13.86
CA GLN A 78 -1.36 3.69 14.26
C GLN A 78 -1.89 2.78 13.13
N TYR A 79 -0.99 1.99 12.53
CA TYR A 79 -1.34 1.01 11.49
C TYR A 79 -1.57 -0.38 12.10
N TYR A 80 -2.68 -1.03 11.74
CA TYR A 80 -3.10 -2.31 12.29
C TYR A 80 -3.46 -3.30 11.20
N ALA A 81 -3.12 -4.56 11.42
CA ALA A 81 -3.57 -5.66 10.60
C ALA A 81 -5.05 -5.97 10.85
N ASN A 82 -5.69 -6.62 9.89
CA ASN A 82 -7.14 -6.83 9.89
C ASN A 82 -7.55 -8.13 10.57
N THR A 83 -6.69 -9.14 10.54
CA THR A 83 -7.04 -10.49 10.98
C THR A 83 -5.80 -11.31 11.30
N HIS A 84 -6.03 -12.51 11.82
CA HIS A 84 -5.12 -13.66 11.83
C HIS A 84 -5.77 -14.85 11.11
N PRO A 85 -5.02 -15.73 10.41
CA PRO A 85 -3.61 -15.63 10.05
C PRO A 85 -3.40 -14.82 8.74
N SER A 86 -2.15 -14.77 8.27
CA SER A 86 -1.64 -13.98 7.14
C SER A 86 -2.57 -13.87 5.92
N ILE A 87 -3.09 -14.98 5.39
CA ILE A 87 -3.79 -15.00 4.08
C ILE A 87 -4.94 -13.98 3.99
N GLY A 88 -5.64 -13.74 5.11
CA GLY A 88 -6.72 -12.77 5.16
C GLY A 88 -6.25 -11.32 4.98
N ASN A 89 -5.06 -10.98 5.50
CA ASN A 89 -4.45 -9.65 5.34
C ASN A 89 -3.98 -9.42 3.91
N TYR A 90 -3.42 -10.44 3.25
CA TYR A 90 -3.07 -10.38 1.82
C TYR A 90 -4.30 -10.16 0.92
N PHE A 91 -5.42 -10.82 1.23
CA PHE A 91 -6.68 -10.53 0.53
C PHE A 91 -7.22 -9.14 0.85
N MET A 92 -7.09 -8.64 2.08
CA MET A 92 -7.49 -7.27 2.39
C MET A 92 -6.67 -6.25 1.59
N MET A 93 -5.36 -6.45 1.43
CA MET A 93 -4.48 -5.59 0.63
C MET A 93 -4.75 -5.60 -0.88
N THR A 94 -5.55 -6.55 -1.39
CA THR A 94 -5.74 -6.74 -2.83
C THR A 94 -7.19 -6.84 -3.29
N THR A 95 -8.14 -7.02 -2.37
CA THR A 95 -9.59 -7.08 -2.63
C THR A 95 -10.39 -6.17 -1.71
N GLY A 96 -9.76 -5.62 -0.66
CA GLY A 96 -10.46 -4.87 0.38
C GLY A 96 -11.37 -5.75 1.25
N GLN A 97 -11.16 -7.08 1.27
CA GLN A 97 -11.94 -8.03 2.05
C GLN A 97 -11.05 -9.12 2.65
N VAL A 98 -11.41 -9.60 3.84
CA VAL A 98 -10.89 -10.87 4.38
C VAL A 98 -11.76 -11.99 3.79
N LEU A 99 -11.27 -12.66 2.74
CA LEU A 99 -12.03 -13.69 2.03
C LEU A 99 -11.94 -15.06 2.70
N THR A 100 -10.83 -15.31 3.40
CA THR A 100 -10.55 -16.55 4.12
C THR A 100 -9.45 -16.29 5.14
N ASN A 101 -9.39 -17.16 6.16
CA ASN A 101 -8.34 -17.24 7.17
C ASN A 101 -7.77 -18.67 7.23
N ASP A 102 -7.95 -19.44 6.15
CA ASP A 102 -7.46 -20.81 6.03
C ASP A 102 -6.21 -20.84 5.13
N ASP A 103 -5.04 -20.85 5.77
CA ASP A 103 -3.73 -20.90 5.10
C ASP A 103 -3.47 -22.18 4.29
N SER A 104 -4.31 -23.21 4.43
CA SER A 104 -4.21 -24.42 3.64
C SER A 104 -4.79 -24.26 2.23
N GLN A 105 -5.56 -23.20 1.99
CA GLN A 105 -6.15 -22.94 0.69
C GLN A 105 -5.08 -22.54 -0.32
N THR A 106 -5.28 -22.97 -1.57
CA THR A 106 -4.42 -22.67 -2.70
C THR A 106 -5.25 -22.03 -3.82
N PRO A 107 -4.61 -21.47 -4.86
CA PRO A 107 -5.32 -20.92 -6.01
C PRO A 107 -6.32 -21.88 -6.65
N SER A 108 -6.08 -23.19 -6.58
CA SER A 108 -6.98 -24.21 -7.13
C SER A 108 -8.16 -24.55 -6.22
N SER A 109 -7.98 -24.50 -4.89
CA SER A 109 -9.06 -24.82 -3.94
C SER A 109 -9.92 -23.59 -3.60
N PHE A 110 -9.38 -22.39 -3.79
CA PHE A 110 -10.04 -21.13 -3.46
C PHE A 110 -9.84 -20.05 -4.54
N PRO A 111 -10.33 -20.27 -5.78
CA PRO A 111 -10.26 -19.24 -6.82
C PRO A 111 -11.15 -18.04 -6.47
N VAL A 112 -10.58 -16.84 -6.54
CA VAL A 112 -11.25 -15.58 -6.19
C VAL A 112 -11.79 -14.90 -7.45
N SER A 113 -13.11 -14.85 -7.60
CA SER A 113 -13.81 -14.18 -8.71
C SER A 113 -14.38 -12.81 -8.35
N GLY A 114 -14.37 -12.47 -7.05
CA GLY A 114 -14.79 -11.18 -6.54
C GLY A 114 -13.97 -10.02 -7.10
N ASP A 115 -14.45 -8.80 -6.84
CA ASP A 115 -13.75 -7.59 -7.24
C ASP A 115 -12.38 -7.46 -6.57
N ASN A 116 -11.39 -6.96 -7.32
CA ASN A 116 -9.99 -7.03 -6.93
C ASN A 116 -9.09 -6.02 -7.66
N VAL A 117 -7.90 -5.81 -7.12
CA VAL A 117 -6.91 -4.86 -7.61
C VAL A 117 -6.53 -5.10 -9.08
N VAL A 118 -6.42 -6.36 -9.53
CA VAL A 118 -6.05 -6.68 -10.92
C VAL A 118 -7.14 -6.20 -11.88
N ARG A 119 -8.40 -6.48 -11.56
CA ARG A 119 -9.55 -6.03 -12.37
C ARG A 119 -9.54 -4.51 -12.53
N GLU A 120 -9.39 -3.80 -11.42
CA GLU A 120 -9.45 -2.34 -11.41
C GLU A 120 -8.25 -1.67 -12.08
N LEU A 121 -7.06 -2.27 -11.96
CA LEU A 121 -5.88 -1.83 -12.72
C LEU A 121 -6.07 -2.02 -14.22
N LEU A 122 -6.57 -3.17 -14.66
CA LEU A 122 -6.83 -3.44 -16.07
C LEU A 122 -7.89 -2.51 -16.65
N ALA A 123 -8.97 -2.26 -15.91
CA ALA A 123 -10.01 -1.31 -16.30
C ALA A 123 -9.48 0.13 -16.46
N ALA A 124 -8.48 0.51 -15.66
CA ALA A 124 -7.79 1.80 -15.74
C ALA A 124 -6.62 1.83 -16.74
N GLY A 125 -6.38 0.75 -17.50
CA GLY A 125 -5.29 0.66 -18.47
C GLY A 125 -3.90 0.63 -17.83
N LYS A 126 -3.79 0.15 -16.58
CA LYS A 126 -2.53 0.06 -15.82
C LYS A 126 -1.90 -1.32 -15.93
N THR A 127 -0.57 -1.34 -15.96
CA THR A 127 0.21 -2.58 -15.91
C THR A 127 0.48 -2.99 -14.47
N TRP A 128 0.63 -4.29 -14.23
CA TRP A 128 0.90 -4.81 -12.90
C TRP A 128 1.78 -6.06 -12.98
N LYS A 129 2.55 -6.32 -11.91
CA LYS A 129 3.22 -7.61 -11.68
C LYS A 129 3.24 -7.98 -10.20
N SER A 130 3.23 -9.28 -9.94
CA SER A 130 3.62 -9.85 -8.64
C SER A 130 5.04 -10.37 -8.76
N TYR A 131 5.94 -9.87 -7.91
CA TYR A 131 7.32 -10.30 -7.80
C TYR A 131 7.47 -11.12 -6.52
N ALA A 132 7.50 -12.45 -6.64
CA ALA A 132 7.61 -13.32 -5.48
C ALA A 132 8.95 -14.06 -5.48
N GLU A 133 9.67 -13.99 -4.37
CA GLU A 133 10.92 -14.71 -4.19
C GLU A 133 10.65 -16.22 -4.11
N ASP A 134 11.54 -17.01 -4.70
CA ASP A 134 11.39 -18.47 -4.85
C ASP A 134 10.13 -18.95 -5.59
N LEU A 135 9.42 -18.07 -6.32
CA LEU A 135 8.38 -18.50 -7.27
C LEU A 135 9.01 -19.45 -8.31
N PRO A 136 8.51 -20.69 -8.48
CA PRO A 136 9.20 -21.69 -9.31
C PRO A 136 9.35 -21.32 -10.78
N SER A 137 8.37 -20.61 -11.32
CA SER A 137 8.30 -20.25 -12.72
C SER A 137 7.34 -19.09 -12.94
N VAL A 138 7.50 -18.39 -14.05
CA VAL A 138 6.54 -17.38 -14.50
C VAL A 138 5.16 -18.02 -14.69
N GLY A 139 4.12 -17.38 -14.15
CA GLY A 139 2.74 -17.86 -14.23
C GLY A 139 2.39 -19.02 -13.30
N TYR A 140 3.24 -19.32 -12.32
CA TYR A 140 2.96 -20.36 -11.34
C TYR A 140 1.74 -20.00 -10.47
N THR A 141 0.76 -20.91 -10.46
CA THR A 141 -0.51 -20.82 -9.70
C THR A 141 -0.75 -22.07 -8.85
N GLY A 142 0.32 -22.83 -8.57
CA GLY A 142 0.27 -23.99 -7.69
C GLY A 142 0.33 -23.60 -6.21
N GLY A 143 0.65 -24.57 -5.35
CA GLY A 143 0.74 -24.40 -3.90
C GLY A 143 2.10 -23.90 -3.40
N ASN A 144 2.37 -24.12 -2.12
CA ASN A 144 3.66 -23.84 -1.51
C ASN A 144 4.78 -24.70 -2.12
N THR A 145 5.99 -24.18 -2.17
CA THR A 145 7.17 -24.88 -2.70
C THR A 145 8.46 -24.26 -2.17
N GLY A 146 9.33 -25.05 -1.54
CA GLY A 146 10.52 -24.49 -0.87
C GLY A 146 10.12 -23.39 0.13
N ASN A 147 10.75 -22.22 0.02
CA ASN A 147 10.41 -21.05 0.84
C ASN A 147 9.32 -20.15 0.23
N TYR A 148 8.77 -20.49 -0.94
CA TYR A 148 7.63 -19.78 -1.50
C TYR A 148 6.33 -20.27 -0.86
N ALA A 149 5.62 -19.34 -0.21
CA ALA A 149 4.30 -19.54 0.34
C ALA A 149 3.24 -18.89 -0.57
N VAL A 150 2.35 -19.68 -1.18
CA VAL A 150 1.36 -19.14 -2.11
C VAL A 150 0.36 -18.23 -1.41
N ARG A 151 0.08 -18.46 -0.12
CA ARG A 151 -0.77 -17.58 0.71
C ARG A 151 -0.28 -16.12 0.78
N HIS A 152 1.01 -15.86 0.55
CA HIS A 152 1.57 -14.50 0.51
C HIS A 152 1.47 -13.86 -0.91
N ASN A 153 0.97 -14.59 -1.91
CA ASN A 153 0.76 -14.12 -3.28
C ASN A 153 -0.74 -14.16 -3.66
N PRO A 154 -1.55 -13.23 -3.15
CA PRO A 154 -3.01 -13.23 -3.36
C PRO A 154 -3.40 -13.07 -4.82
N LEU A 155 -2.54 -12.47 -5.66
CA LEU A 155 -2.83 -12.27 -7.08
C LEU A 155 -2.90 -13.60 -7.85
N ALA A 156 -2.23 -14.65 -7.36
CA ALA A 156 -2.33 -15.99 -7.94
C ALA A 156 -3.73 -16.63 -7.77
N TYR A 157 -4.51 -16.20 -6.77
CA TYR A 157 -5.86 -16.71 -6.50
C TYR A 157 -6.93 -16.07 -7.41
N MET A 158 -6.64 -14.92 -8.00
CA MET A 158 -7.62 -14.15 -8.76
C MET A 158 -7.94 -14.82 -10.09
N THR A 159 -9.22 -15.05 -10.36
CA THR A 159 -9.66 -15.63 -11.63
C THR A 159 -9.37 -14.72 -12.83
N ASP A 160 -9.33 -13.39 -12.65
CA ASP A 160 -8.86 -12.43 -13.66
C ASP A 160 -7.41 -12.73 -14.11
N VAL A 161 -6.61 -13.33 -13.22
CA VAL A 161 -5.26 -13.82 -13.53
C VAL A 161 -5.33 -15.24 -14.08
N GLN A 162 -5.86 -16.20 -13.32
CA GLN A 162 -5.83 -17.63 -13.66
C GLN A 162 -6.42 -17.94 -15.05
N ASN A 163 -7.50 -17.26 -15.42
CA ASN A 163 -8.24 -17.51 -16.66
C ASN A 163 -7.69 -16.73 -17.86
N SER A 164 -6.63 -15.94 -17.68
CA SER A 164 -5.97 -15.21 -18.77
C SER A 164 -4.52 -15.66 -18.94
N SER A 165 -4.20 -16.19 -20.12
CA SER A 165 -2.83 -16.60 -20.45
C SER A 165 -1.83 -15.43 -20.36
N ALA A 166 -2.27 -14.22 -20.72
CA ALA A 166 -1.48 -13.01 -20.63
C ALA A 166 -1.29 -12.56 -19.18
N GLN A 167 -2.36 -12.48 -18.38
CA GLN A 167 -2.27 -11.99 -17.00
C GLN A 167 -1.47 -12.94 -16.10
N LYS A 168 -1.49 -14.25 -16.36
CA LYS A 168 -0.60 -15.19 -15.66
C LYS A 168 0.87 -14.85 -15.82
N GLN A 169 1.31 -14.28 -16.96
CA GLN A 169 2.71 -13.91 -17.15
C GLN A 169 3.18 -12.76 -16.25
N ASN A 170 2.27 -12.10 -15.54
CA ASN A 170 2.60 -11.06 -14.56
C ASN A 170 2.94 -11.62 -13.17
N LEU A 171 2.76 -12.93 -12.94
CA LEU A 171 3.30 -13.62 -11.76
C LEU A 171 4.73 -14.05 -12.08
N VAL A 172 5.72 -13.38 -11.51
CA VAL A 172 7.13 -13.58 -11.88
C VAL A 172 8.00 -13.83 -10.66
N PRO A 173 9.09 -14.62 -10.81
CA PRO A 173 10.11 -14.72 -9.77
C PRO A 173 10.70 -13.34 -9.45
N PHE A 174 11.07 -13.12 -8.19
CA PHE A 174 11.62 -11.83 -7.73
C PHE A 174 12.87 -11.38 -8.51
N THR A 175 13.65 -12.30 -9.08
CA THR A 175 14.79 -11.97 -9.96
C THR A 175 14.39 -11.11 -11.18
N GLN A 176 13.13 -11.19 -11.62
CA GLN A 176 12.60 -10.33 -12.69
C GLN A 176 12.49 -8.87 -12.25
N PHE A 177 12.29 -8.59 -10.95
CA PHE A 177 12.23 -7.23 -10.42
C PHE A 177 13.52 -6.45 -10.71
N VAL A 178 14.67 -7.08 -10.49
CA VAL A 178 15.99 -6.48 -10.78
C VAL A 178 16.14 -6.15 -12.26
N SER A 179 15.69 -7.06 -13.14
CA SER A 179 15.75 -6.87 -14.58
C SER A 179 14.80 -5.76 -15.07
N ASP A 180 13.58 -5.71 -14.53
CA ASP A 180 12.59 -4.69 -14.87
C ASP A 180 13.05 -3.31 -14.38
N LEU A 181 13.60 -3.23 -13.17
CA LEU A 181 14.11 -1.98 -12.59
C LEU A 181 15.28 -1.42 -13.40
N ALA A 182 16.25 -2.27 -13.75
CA ALA A 182 17.41 -1.88 -14.57
C ALA A 182 17.02 -1.51 -16.00
N GLY A 183 16.00 -2.18 -16.56
CA GLY A 183 15.52 -1.96 -17.92
C GLY A 183 14.52 -0.82 -18.09
N GLY A 184 14.11 -0.13 -17.01
CA GLY A 184 13.06 0.89 -17.07
C GLY A 184 11.68 0.33 -17.39
N ASN A 185 11.42 -0.92 -17.04
CA ASN A 185 10.19 -1.66 -17.35
C ASN A 185 9.34 -1.95 -16.10
N LEU A 186 9.48 -1.13 -15.06
CA LEU A 186 8.69 -1.25 -13.84
C LEU A 186 7.19 -1.07 -14.19
N PRO A 187 6.28 -1.95 -13.74
CA PRO A 187 4.86 -1.77 -14.00
C PRO A 187 4.29 -0.61 -13.19
N ASN A 188 3.05 -0.22 -13.48
CA ASN A 188 2.36 0.77 -12.65
C ASN A 188 2.12 0.25 -11.23
N TYR A 189 1.83 -1.05 -11.07
CA TYR A 189 1.60 -1.68 -9.77
C TYR A 189 2.53 -2.89 -9.56
N SER A 190 3.33 -2.87 -8.50
CA SER A 190 4.24 -3.96 -8.12
C SER A 190 3.86 -4.52 -6.75
N PHE A 191 3.47 -5.79 -6.70
CA PHE A 191 3.27 -6.52 -5.44
C PHE A 191 4.50 -7.38 -5.16
N ILE A 192 5.28 -7.06 -4.14
CA ILE A 192 6.57 -7.68 -3.85
C ILE A 192 6.43 -8.54 -2.60
N VAL A 193 6.80 -9.82 -2.75
CA VAL A 193 6.66 -10.85 -1.71
C VAL A 193 8.02 -11.52 -1.51
N PRO A 194 8.76 -11.21 -0.45
CA PRO A 194 9.95 -11.97 -0.07
C PRO A 194 9.57 -13.40 0.28
N ASN A 195 10.56 -14.31 0.32
CA ASN A 195 10.31 -15.68 0.76
C ASN A 195 10.18 -15.76 2.29
N LEU A 196 9.78 -16.92 2.81
CA LEU A 196 9.55 -17.15 4.23
C LEU A 196 10.73 -16.83 5.17
N CYS A 197 11.95 -16.63 4.66
CA CYS A 197 13.06 -16.16 5.47
C CYS A 197 13.17 -14.63 5.39
N ASN A 198 13.16 -14.08 4.18
CA ASN A 198 13.40 -12.66 3.95
C ASN A 198 12.19 -11.76 4.30
N ASP A 199 11.00 -12.34 4.48
CA ASP A 199 9.82 -11.64 4.99
C ASP A 199 9.81 -11.51 6.53
N GLY A 200 10.60 -12.34 7.23
CA GLY A 200 10.67 -12.37 8.70
C GLY A 200 9.92 -13.52 9.36
N HIS A 201 9.24 -14.40 8.60
CA HIS A 201 8.45 -15.49 9.16
C HIS A 201 9.32 -16.60 9.79
N ASN A 202 10.39 -17.03 9.11
CA ASN A 202 11.28 -18.12 9.57
C ASN A 202 12.67 -17.63 9.99
N CYS A 203 12.99 -16.36 9.75
CA CYS A 203 14.30 -15.79 10.01
C CYS A 203 14.20 -14.49 10.80
N PRO A 204 15.23 -14.13 11.59
CA PRO A 204 15.19 -12.94 12.43
C PRO A 204 15.18 -11.66 11.59
N LEU A 205 14.72 -10.56 12.20
CA LEU A 205 14.76 -9.22 11.62
C LEU A 205 16.14 -8.77 11.13
N THR A 206 17.22 -9.30 11.71
CA THR A 206 18.60 -9.07 11.24
C THR A 206 18.90 -9.67 9.85
N THR A 207 18.04 -10.56 9.35
CA THR A 207 18.06 -11.05 7.96
C THR A 207 17.19 -10.17 7.06
N VAL A 208 16.04 -9.71 7.57
CA VAL A 208 15.07 -8.89 6.84
C VAL A 208 15.63 -7.51 6.48
N ASP A 209 16.27 -6.82 7.43
CA ASP A 209 16.76 -5.45 7.21
C ASP A 209 17.83 -5.36 6.10
N PRO A 210 18.87 -6.21 6.06
CA PRO A 210 19.79 -6.25 4.92
C PRO A 210 19.13 -6.65 3.60
N TRP A 211 18.10 -7.50 3.62
CA TRP A 211 17.35 -7.86 2.42
C TRP A 211 16.61 -6.64 1.85
N LEU A 212 15.94 -5.86 2.70
CA LEU A 212 15.31 -4.59 2.29
C LEU A 212 16.37 -3.63 1.73
N GLN A 213 17.49 -3.46 2.41
CA GLN A 213 18.56 -2.58 1.96
C GLN A 213 19.15 -3.01 0.61
N THR A 214 19.33 -4.30 0.39
CA THR A 214 19.96 -4.81 -0.83
C THR A 214 19.00 -4.80 -2.01
N ASN A 215 17.75 -5.18 -1.79
CA ASN A 215 16.80 -5.49 -2.85
C ASN A 215 15.77 -4.38 -3.11
N ILE A 216 15.44 -3.58 -2.10
CA ILE A 216 14.40 -2.53 -2.19
C ILE A 216 15.01 -1.13 -2.27
N ASP A 217 16.12 -0.85 -1.61
CA ASP A 217 16.81 0.45 -1.72
C ASP A 217 17.13 0.89 -3.17
N PRO A 218 17.51 -0.02 -4.09
CA PRO A 218 17.70 0.35 -5.50
C PRO A 218 16.44 0.93 -6.16
N LEU A 219 15.24 0.52 -5.73
CA LEU A 219 13.98 1.09 -6.22
C LEU A 219 13.84 2.55 -5.77
N ILE A 220 14.08 2.83 -4.48
CA ILE A 220 13.97 4.18 -3.91
C ILE A 220 14.97 5.14 -4.58
N LYS A 221 16.14 4.62 -4.96
CA LYS A 221 17.20 5.36 -5.65
C LYS A 221 17.05 5.42 -7.18
N ASN A 222 16.08 4.71 -7.75
CA ASN A 222 15.91 4.65 -9.19
C ASN A 222 15.42 6.00 -9.73
N PRO A 223 16.05 6.57 -10.78
CA PRO A 223 15.67 7.89 -11.30
C PRO A 223 14.20 8.02 -11.75
N THR A 224 13.63 6.95 -12.33
CA THR A 224 12.21 6.95 -12.73
C THR A 224 11.32 6.90 -11.50
N PHE A 225 11.66 6.07 -10.51
CA PHE A 225 10.89 6.03 -9.27
C PHE A 225 11.01 7.32 -8.45
N GLN A 226 12.10 8.08 -8.59
CA GLN A 226 12.26 9.37 -7.93
C GLN A 226 11.38 10.48 -8.51
N THR A 227 10.78 10.31 -9.70
CA THR A 227 9.89 11.32 -10.28
C THR A 227 8.46 11.19 -9.77
N ASP A 228 7.96 9.97 -9.60
CA ASP A 228 6.55 9.70 -9.34
C ASP A 228 6.29 8.36 -8.64
N GLY A 229 7.27 7.84 -7.91
CA GLY A 229 7.18 6.56 -7.21
C GLY A 229 6.50 6.65 -5.85
N LEU A 230 5.72 5.62 -5.53
CA LEU A 230 5.21 5.32 -4.19
C LEU A 230 5.62 3.90 -3.80
N LEU A 231 6.30 3.76 -2.67
CA LEU A 231 6.62 2.49 -2.05
C LEU A 231 5.96 2.41 -0.67
N ILE A 232 5.33 1.27 -0.40
CA ILE A 232 4.79 0.91 0.90
C ILE A 232 5.56 -0.31 1.40
N ILE A 233 6.10 -0.25 2.61
CA ILE A 233 6.64 -1.43 3.29
C ILE A 233 5.81 -1.62 4.56
N ALA A 234 5.13 -2.76 4.67
CA ALA A 234 4.28 -3.10 5.81
C ALA A 234 4.41 -4.58 6.17
N CYS A 235 4.20 -4.93 7.44
CA CYS A 235 3.95 -6.32 7.82
C CYS A 235 2.50 -6.70 7.52
N ASP A 236 2.21 -7.98 7.38
CA ASP A 236 0.87 -8.52 7.17
C ASP A 236 0.06 -8.62 8.47
N GLU A 237 0.69 -9.05 9.58
CA GLU A 237 0.09 -9.17 10.90
C GLU A 237 1.14 -9.08 12.01
N SER A 238 0.66 -8.90 13.24
CA SER A 238 1.53 -8.84 14.41
C SER A 238 1.81 -10.25 14.94
N GLU A 239 2.83 -10.45 15.78
CA GLU A 239 3.16 -11.80 16.25
C GLU A 239 2.20 -12.28 17.36
N ASN A 240 1.75 -11.36 18.21
CA ASN A 240 0.97 -11.71 19.40
C ASN A 240 0.00 -10.61 19.88
N ASP A 241 -0.31 -9.64 19.01
CA ASP A 241 -1.34 -8.63 19.24
C ASP A 241 -2.59 -8.94 18.38
N ASN A 242 -3.77 -8.78 18.98
CA ASN A 242 -5.06 -8.97 18.31
C ASN A 242 -5.88 -7.67 18.25
N THR A 243 -5.29 -6.55 18.65
CA THR A 243 -5.94 -5.24 18.61
C THR A 243 -6.35 -4.92 17.17
N ASN A 244 -7.62 -4.55 16.98
CA ASN A 244 -8.23 -4.31 15.66
C ASN A 244 -8.20 -5.52 14.70
N GLY A 245 -8.04 -6.74 15.22
CA GLY A 245 -8.05 -7.99 14.45
C GLY A 245 -6.68 -8.65 14.40
N GLY A 246 -5.73 -8.05 13.68
CA GLY A 246 -4.38 -8.61 13.48
C GLY A 246 -3.26 -7.95 14.31
N GLY A 247 -3.60 -6.94 15.12
CA GLY A 247 -2.64 -6.22 15.97
C GLY A 247 -1.90 -5.07 15.28
N ARG A 248 -1.16 -4.29 16.08
CA ARG A 248 -0.40 -3.12 15.60
C ARG A 248 0.90 -3.56 14.92
N ILE A 249 1.07 -3.11 13.68
CA ILE A 249 2.17 -3.51 12.79
C ILE A 249 2.84 -2.28 12.18
N PRO A 250 4.13 -2.38 11.80
CA PRO A 250 4.82 -1.27 11.16
C PRO A 250 4.35 -1.10 9.71
N ALA A 251 4.18 0.16 9.29
CA ALA A 251 3.93 0.53 7.90
C ALA A 251 4.58 1.88 7.58
N ILE A 252 5.51 1.90 6.63
CA ILE A 252 6.15 3.11 6.12
C ILE A 252 5.68 3.43 4.71
N ILE A 253 5.47 4.72 4.47
CA ILE A 253 4.98 5.28 3.20
C ILE A 253 6.10 6.16 2.64
N ILE A 254 6.61 5.75 1.48
CA ILE A 254 7.82 6.31 0.87
C ILE A 254 7.49 6.83 -0.51
N SER A 255 7.68 8.12 -0.74
CA SER A 255 7.75 8.70 -2.06
C SER A 255 8.92 9.68 -2.10
N PRO A 256 9.99 9.41 -2.87
CA PRO A 256 11.11 10.34 -2.96
C PRO A 256 10.71 11.73 -3.45
N ALA A 257 9.70 11.81 -4.33
CA ALA A 257 9.22 13.07 -4.90
C ALA A 257 8.31 13.85 -3.94
N PHE A 258 7.48 13.14 -3.18
CA PHE A 258 6.32 13.75 -2.54
C PHE A 258 6.26 13.59 -1.02
N SER A 259 7.01 12.67 -0.41
CA SER A 259 6.89 12.45 1.04
C SER A 259 7.28 13.69 1.85
N ARG A 260 6.49 13.95 2.90
CA ARG A 260 6.88 14.85 3.98
C ARG A 260 7.93 14.14 4.84
N ALA A 261 9.17 14.63 4.80
CA ALA A 261 10.28 13.97 5.46
C ALA A 261 10.07 13.81 6.98
N GLY A 262 10.23 12.58 7.47
CA GLY A 262 10.06 12.21 8.89
C GLY A 262 8.62 12.33 9.41
N TYR A 263 7.62 12.42 8.53
CA TYR A 263 6.23 12.61 8.95
C TYR A 263 5.69 11.36 9.64
N GLN A 264 4.99 11.56 10.77
CA GLN A 264 4.38 10.48 11.53
C GLN A 264 2.89 10.75 11.67
N SER A 265 2.07 9.88 11.08
CA SER A 265 0.62 9.95 11.25
C SER A 265 0.16 9.17 12.48
N THR A 266 -0.80 9.73 13.20
CA THR A 266 -1.50 9.09 14.32
C THR A 266 -2.91 8.62 13.95
N THR A 267 -3.33 8.82 12.69
CA THR A 267 -4.60 8.33 12.16
C THR A 267 -4.58 6.80 12.16
N LEU A 268 -5.69 6.18 12.57
CA LEU A 268 -5.85 4.73 12.53
C LEU A 268 -6.01 4.27 11.08
N TYR A 269 -5.11 3.39 10.64
CA TYR A 269 -5.11 2.79 9.31
C TYR A 269 -5.07 1.27 9.41
N GLN A 270 -5.55 0.61 8.35
CA GLN A 270 -5.46 -0.85 8.16
C GLN A 270 -5.17 -1.18 6.69
N HIS A 271 -5.08 -2.45 6.30
CA HIS A 271 -4.67 -2.87 4.94
C HIS A 271 -5.52 -2.29 3.80
N GLN A 272 -6.81 -2.08 4.01
CA GLN A 272 -7.65 -1.42 3.02
C GLN A 272 -7.24 0.05 2.74
N SER A 273 -6.57 0.71 3.68
CA SER A 273 -6.08 2.09 3.52
C SER A 273 -4.90 2.16 2.55
N VAL A 274 -3.98 1.20 2.60
CA VAL A 274 -2.89 1.14 1.60
C VAL A 274 -3.42 0.73 0.23
N LEU A 275 -4.39 -0.20 0.15
CA LEU A 275 -5.04 -0.53 -1.12
C LEU A 275 -5.71 0.71 -1.74
N ARG A 276 -6.43 1.49 -0.94
CA ARG A 276 -7.01 2.77 -1.35
C ARG A 276 -5.92 3.72 -1.88
N LEU A 277 -4.86 3.97 -1.09
CA LEU A 277 -3.79 4.89 -1.48
C LEU A 277 -3.14 4.48 -2.81
N MET A 278 -2.80 3.21 -2.96
CA MET A 278 -2.15 2.68 -4.16
C MET A 278 -3.03 2.87 -5.41
N LEU A 279 -4.32 2.55 -5.32
CA LEU A 279 -5.24 2.64 -6.44
C LEU A 279 -5.60 4.09 -6.78
N GLU A 280 -5.97 4.92 -5.80
CA GLU A 280 -6.24 6.34 -6.03
C GLU A 280 -5.01 7.05 -6.61
N GLY A 281 -3.82 6.70 -6.11
CA GLY A 281 -2.55 7.22 -6.59
C GLY A 281 -2.20 6.87 -8.03
N LEU A 282 -2.68 5.73 -8.52
CA LEU A 282 -2.59 5.37 -9.93
C LEU A 282 -3.72 5.97 -10.78
N GLY A 283 -4.65 6.72 -10.18
CA GLY A 283 -5.82 7.29 -10.84
C GLY A 283 -6.96 6.29 -11.08
N VAL A 284 -6.94 5.15 -10.38
CA VAL A 284 -8.04 4.19 -10.38
C VAL A 284 -9.21 4.76 -9.57
N LYS A 285 -10.42 4.71 -10.12
CA LYS A 285 -11.60 5.37 -9.54
C LYS A 285 -12.53 4.43 -8.79
N THR A 286 -12.57 3.17 -9.19
CA THR A 286 -13.34 2.13 -8.51
C THR A 286 -12.39 1.38 -7.60
N LEU A 287 -12.70 1.37 -6.31
CA LEU A 287 -11.84 0.76 -5.30
C LEU A 287 -12.56 -0.48 -4.74
N PRO A 288 -11.92 -1.66 -4.75
CA PRO A 288 -12.59 -2.89 -4.35
C PRO A 288 -12.80 -2.95 -2.83
N GLY A 289 -13.93 -3.52 -2.42
CA GLY A 289 -14.24 -3.81 -1.02
C GLY A 289 -14.12 -2.59 -0.09
N ALA A 290 -13.52 -2.81 1.09
CA ALA A 290 -13.36 -1.79 2.11
C ALA A 290 -12.45 -0.63 1.71
N ALA A 291 -11.65 -0.76 0.63
CA ALA A 291 -10.80 0.34 0.15
C ALA A 291 -11.61 1.56 -0.29
N ALA A 292 -12.86 1.37 -0.77
CA ALA A 292 -13.74 2.46 -1.19
C ALA A 292 -14.05 3.48 -0.08
N THR A 293 -14.02 3.05 1.19
CA THR A 293 -14.37 3.90 2.34
C THR A 293 -13.27 3.97 3.39
N ALA A 294 -12.12 3.34 3.15
CA ALA A 294 -10.98 3.33 4.07
C ALA A 294 -10.46 4.75 4.33
N PRO A 295 -9.93 5.07 5.52
CA PRO A 295 -9.26 6.34 5.75
C PRO A 295 -8.17 6.60 4.69
N ALA A 296 -8.18 7.80 4.10
CA ALA A 296 -7.24 8.17 3.05
C ALA A 296 -5.88 8.56 3.65
N MET A 297 -4.79 8.19 2.97
CA MET A 297 -3.41 8.38 3.44
C MET A 297 -2.69 9.53 2.73
N TRP A 298 -3.42 10.54 2.25
CA TRP A 298 -2.83 11.65 1.49
C TRP A 298 -2.02 12.63 2.35
N GLU A 299 -2.18 12.60 3.68
CA GLU A 299 -1.43 13.46 4.63
C GLU A 299 0.08 13.16 4.70
N PHE A 300 0.51 12.05 4.11
CA PHE A 300 1.91 11.65 4.00
C PHE A 300 2.71 12.47 2.98
N PHE A 301 2.04 13.26 2.13
CA PHE A 301 2.62 14.03 1.03
C PHE A 301 2.32 15.53 1.14
#